data_AF-A0A933P0Z4-F1
#
_entry.id   AF-A0A933P0Z4-F1
#
_cell.length_a   1.000
_cell.length_b   1.000
_cell.length_c   1.000
_cell.angle_alpha   90.00
_cell.angle_beta   90.00
_cell.angle_gamma   90.00
#
_symmetry.space_group_name_H-M   'P 1'
#
loop_
_entity.id
_entity.type
_entity.pdbx_description
1 polymer ?
#
loop_
_entity_poly.entity_id
_entity_poly.type
_entity_poly.pdbx_seq_one_letter_code
_entity_poly.pdbx_strand_id
1 'polypeptide(L)'
;MKLSKKEAETDESFFSESKSSQKIDPLFVIFEQHLFNFQDPDSDRQTFIHNIVMDYIAYLRKSNITVPKSLEQPIVEELSEQVKCMLLKKIYGCPTIENFQKNLPSAVKRRARNRYSRLNSK
;
A
#
# COMPACT_ATOMS: atom_id res chain seq x y z
N MET A 1 13.47 -47.58 -26.93
CA MET A 1 12.94 -46.50 -27.80
C MET A 1 11.65 -45.97 -27.20
N LYS A 2 11.49 -44.63 -27.25
CA LYS A 2 10.36 -43.80 -26.80
C LYS A 2 10.32 -43.48 -25.30
N LEU A 3 10.07 -42.25 -24.87
CA LEU A 3 10.30 -40.92 -25.47
C LEU A 3 10.09 -39.94 -24.31
N SER A 4 10.91 -38.89 -24.31
CA SER A 4 10.95 -37.77 -23.38
C SER A 4 9.61 -37.02 -23.26
N LYS A 5 9.28 -36.58 -22.03
CA LYS A 5 8.44 -35.40 -21.71
C LYS A 5 9.03 -34.78 -20.44
N LYS A 6 9.99 -33.85 -20.57
CA LYS A 6 9.80 -32.38 -20.54
C LYS A 6 9.01 -31.89 -19.31
N GLU A 7 9.78 -31.59 -18.27
CA GLU A 7 9.84 -30.32 -17.54
C GLU A 7 8.56 -29.47 -17.51
N ALA A 8 8.00 -29.33 -16.32
CA ALA A 8 7.19 -28.21 -15.90
C ALA A 8 7.75 -27.73 -14.55
N GLU A 9 8.89 -27.03 -14.60
CA GLU A 9 9.32 -26.14 -13.52
C GLU A 9 8.26 -25.04 -13.39
N THR A 10 7.40 -25.17 -12.39
CA THR A 10 6.59 -24.06 -11.89
C THR A 10 7.39 -23.46 -10.75
N ASP A 11 8.12 -22.40 -11.10
CA ASP A 11 8.88 -21.56 -10.18
C ASP A 11 7.90 -20.76 -9.29
N GLU A 12 7.29 -21.46 -8.33
CA GLU A 12 6.50 -20.89 -7.23
C GLU A 12 7.45 -20.38 -6.13
N SER A 13 8.46 -19.58 -6.48
CA SER A 13 9.44 -19.02 -5.55
C SER A 13 9.44 -17.49 -5.51
N PHE A 14 8.28 -16.84 -5.69
CA PHE A 14 8.19 -15.37 -5.60
C PHE A 14 7.58 -14.80 -4.31
N PHE A 15 7.26 -15.65 -3.33
CA PHE A 15 6.95 -15.21 -1.97
C PHE A 15 7.99 -15.76 -1.00
N SER A 16 9.13 -15.08 -0.87
CA SER A 16 10.02 -15.30 0.26
C SER A 16 9.28 -14.87 1.53
N GLU A 17 8.75 -15.86 2.26
CA GLU A 17 8.12 -15.67 3.55
C GLU A 17 9.21 -15.39 4.60
N SER A 18 9.77 -14.18 4.54
CA SER A 18 10.66 -13.68 5.58
C SER A 18 9.81 -13.34 6.81
N LYS A 19 9.68 -14.32 7.70
CA LYS A 19 9.20 -14.15 9.09
C LYS A 19 10.15 -13.21 9.85
N SER A 20 10.08 -11.91 9.55
CA SER A 20 10.57 -10.85 10.43
C SER A 20 9.39 -10.38 11.27
N SER A 21 9.60 -10.21 12.57
CA SER A 21 8.60 -9.70 13.53
C SER A 21 7.80 -8.57 12.89
N GLN A 22 6.54 -8.83 12.52
CA GLN A 22 5.76 -8.12 11.48
C GLN A 22 5.79 -6.59 11.64
N LYS A 23 6.84 -5.95 11.13
CA LYS A 23 6.85 -4.51 10.91
C LYS A 23 5.98 -4.28 9.69
N ILE A 24 4.77 -3.82 9.93
CA ILE A 24 3.84 -3.42 8.88
C ILE A 24 4.52 -2.34 8.05
N ASP A 25 4.48 -2.52 6.73
CA ASP A 25 5.04 -1.58 5.76
C ASP A 25 4.51 -0.15 6.02
N PRO A 26 5.38 0.87 6.16
CA PRO A 26 4.96 2.25 6.35
C PRO A 26 4.02 2.76 5.25
N LEU A 27 4.23 2.35 4.00
CA LEU A 27 3.33 2.71 2.88
C LEU A 27 1.91 2.22 3.13
N PHE A 28 1.78 0.97 3.62
CA PHE A 28 0.48 0.39 3.93
C PHE A 28 -0.20 1.10 5.11
N VAL A 29 0.55 1.52 6.13
CA VAL A 29 -0.01 2.27 7.27
C VAL A 29 -0.51 3.65 6.84
N ILE A 30 0.24 4.35 5.98
CA ILE A 30 -0.17 5.64 5.41
C ILE A 30 -1.43 5.45 4.55
N PHE A 31 -1.43 4.46 3.66
CA PHE A 31 -2.59 4.09 2.85
C PHE A 31 -3.84 3.85 3.69
N GLU A 32 -3.76 3.04 4.75
CA GLU A 32 -4.93 2.75 5.60
C GLU A 32 -5.46 4.00 6.30
N GLN A 33 -4.57 4.89 6.76
CA GLN A 33 -4.98 6.14 7.39
C GLN A 33 -5.77 7.02 6.40
N HIS A 34 -5.27 7.16 5.16
CA HIS A 34 -5.94 7.90 4.10
C HIS A 34 -7.28 7.26 3.72
N LEU A 35 -7.33 5.94 3.59
CA LEU A 35 -8.55 5.21 3.25
C LEU A 35 -9.64 5.35 4.33
N PHE A 36 -9.26 5.37 5.61
CA PHE A 36 -10.23 5.48 6.71
C PHE A 36 -10.66 6.91 7.02
N ASN A 37 -9.85 7.89 6.64
CA ASN A 37 -10.17 9.32 6.75
C ASN A 37 -10.70 9.91 5.44
N PHE A 38 -10.93 9.09 4.41
CA PHE A 38 -11.49 9.55 3.16
C PHE A 38 -12.88 10.15 3.42
N GLN A 39 -13.01 11.45 3.18
CA GLN A 39 -14.22 12.24 3.45
C GLN A 39 -14.80 12.87 2.18
N ASP A 40 -14.06 12.84 1.08
CA ASP A 40 -14.40 13.55 -0.15
C ASP A 40 -14.83 12.58 -1.26
N PRO A 41 -16.15 12.42 -1.51
CA PRO A 41 -16.64 11.56 -2.59
C PRO A 41 -16.27 12.04 -3.99
N ASP A 42 -15.93 13.33 -4.15
CA ASP A 42 -15.60 13.95 -5.44
C ASP A 42 -14.09 13.95 -5.73
N SER A 43 -13.26 13.53 -4.76
CA SER A 43 -11.83 13.39 -4.99
C SER A 43 -11.55 12.30 -6.03
N ASP A 44 -10.86 12.68 -7.11
CA ASP A 44 -10.36 11.73 -8.10
C ASP A 44 -9.46 10.68 -7.42
N ARG A 45 -9.55 9.43 -7.87
CA ARG A 45 -8.72 8.31 -7.43
C ARG A 45 -7.25 8.61 -7.65
N GLN A 46 -6.91 9.31 -8.73
CA GLN A 46 -5.53 9.72 -9.01
C GLN A 46 -4.99 10.68 -7.95
N THR A 47 -5.79 11.67 -7.54
CA THR A 47 -5.42 12.61 -6.47
C THR A 47 -5.28 11.89 -5.13
N PHE A 48 -6.17 10.94 -4.82
CA PHE A 48 -6.07 10.12 -3.61
C PHE A 48 -4.75 9.31 -3.58
N ILE A 49 -4.42 8.63 -4.67
CA ILE A 49 -3.18 7.85 -4.80
C ILE A 49 -1.96 8.78 -4.67
N HIS A 50 -1.96 9.90 -5.39
CA HIS A 50 -0.88 10.87 -5.37
C HIS A 50 -0.61 11.39 -3.95
N ASN A 51 -1.65 11.72 -3.19
CA ASN A 51 -1.52 12.19 -1.81
C ASN A 51 -0.84 11.16 -0.89
N ILE A 52 -1.18 9.88 -1.04
CA ILE A 52 -0.54 8.78 -0.27
C ILE A 52 0.94 8.65 -0.62
N VAL A 53 1.27 8.71 -1.92
CA VAL A 53 2.66 8.60 -2.39
C VAL A 53 3.50 9.78 -1.90
N MET A 54 2.96 11.00 -1.97
CA MET A 54 3.64 12.20 -1.45
C MET A 54 3.87 12.12 0.06
N ASP A 55 2.89 11.65 0.83
CA ASP A 55 3.04 11.43 2.27
C ASP A 55 4.12 10.38 2.59
N TYR A 56 4.20 9.32 1.79
CA TYR A 56 5.24 8.29 1.95
C TYR A 56 6.63 8.85 1.62
N ILE A 57 6.77 9.63 0.56
CA ILE A 57 8.05 10.30 0.23
C ILE A 57 8.44 11.28 1.34
N ALA A 58 7.48 12.03 1.90
CA ALA A 58 7.72 12.91 3.04
C ALA A 58 8.19 12.11 4.27
N TYR A 59 7.61 10.93 4.53
CA TYR A 59 8.06 10.00 5.57
C TYR A 59 9.50 9.50 5.33
N LEU A 60 9.86 9.15 4.09
CA LEU A 60 11.22 8.74 3.74
C LEU A 60 12.23 9.87 4.01
N ARG A 61 11.90 11.10 3.61
CA ARG A 61 12.74 12.28 3.85
C ARG A 61 12.95 12.52 5.35
N LYS A 62 11.91 12.40 6.18
CA LYS A 62 12.02 12.48 7.65
C LYS A 62 12.88 11.36 8.24
N SER A 63 12.88 10.19 7.61
CA SER A 63 13.70 9.04 8.00
C SER A 63 15.16 9.13 7.51
N ASN A 64 15.60 10.29 7.01
CA ASN A 64 16.92 10.51 6.39
C ASN A 64 17.19 9.62 5.15
N ILE A 65 16.14 9.14 4.48
CA ILE A 65 16.24 8.41 3.21
C ILE A 65 15.98 9.40 2.08
N THR A 66 17.04 9.78 1.38
CA THR A 66 16.94 10.74 0.26
C THR A 66 16.82 9.99 -1.06
N VAL A 67 15.79 10.34 -1.84
CA VAL A 67 15.60 9.84 -3.20
C VAL A 67 16.30 10.78 -4.17
N PRO A 68 17.20 10.29 -5.06
CA PRO A 68 17.79 11.11 -6.11
C PRO A 68 16.72 11.67 -7.06
N LYS A 69 16.83 12.96 -7.45
CA LYS A 69 15.84 13.63 -8.31
C LYS A 69 15.58 12.90 -9.63
N SER A 70 16.62 12.27 -10.21
CA SER A 70 16.50 11.49 -11.44
C SER A 70 15.62 10.24 -11.30
N LEU A 71 15.49 9.72 -10.08
CA LEU A 71 14.72 8.52 -9.76
C LEU A 71 13.37 8.83 -9.10
N GLU A 72 13.10 10.10 -8.79
CA GLU A 72 11.90 10.50 -8.07
C GLU A 72 10.63 10.17 -8.89
N GLN A 73 10.62 10.50 -10.17
CA GLN A 73 9.49 10.21 -11.05
C GLN A 73 9.20 8.70 -11.21
N PRO A 74 10.17 7.83 -11.60
CA PRO A 74 9.89 6.40 -11.73
C PRO A 74 9.51 5.74 -10.39
N ILE A 75 10.04 6.23 -9.27
CA ILE A 75 9.62 5.76 -7.94
C ILE A 75 8.18 6.17 -7.63
N VAL A 76 7.79 7.42 -7.94
CA VAL A 76 6.41 7.88 -7.78
C VAL A 76 5.44 7.04 -8.60
N GLU A 77 5.79 6.72 -9.85
CA GLU A 77 4.97 5.90 -10.75
C GLU A 77 4.79 4.48 -10.20
N GLU A 78 5.89 3.83 -9.79
CA GLU A 78 5.85 2.49 -9.19
C GLU A 78 5.04 2.47 -7.89
N LEU A 79 5.27 3.43 -6.98
CA LEU A 79 4.51 3.55 -5.74
C LEU A 79 3.02 3.80 -5.99
N SER A 80 2.68 4.58 -7.03
CA SER A 80 1.30 4.83 -7.41
C SER A 80 0.60 3.55 -7.86
N GLU A 81 1.27 2.70 -8.65
CA GLU A 81 0.71 1.42 -9.07
C GLU A 81 0.56 0.45 -7.90
N GLN A 82 1.51 0.45 -6.95
CA GLN A 82 1.40 -0.33 -5.72
C GLN A 82 0.20 0.11 -4.88
N VAL A 83 0.03 1.42 -4.63
CA VAL A 83 -1.10 1.96 -3.86
C VAL A 83 -2.43 1.67 -4.57
N LYS A 84 -2.48 1.79 -5.89
CA LYS A 84 -3.66 1.41 -6.70
C LYS A 84 -4.00 -0.06 -6.52
N CYS A 85 -3.03 -0.96 -6.58
CA CYS A 85 -3.23 -2.38 -6.31
C CYS A 85 -3.71 -2.64 -4.87
N MET A 86 -3.15 -1.95 -3.87
CA MET A 86 -3.60 -2.04 -2.49
C MET A 86 -5.05 -1.57 -2.34
N LEU A 87 -5.42 -0.45 -2.97
CA LEU A 87 -6.78 0.08 -2.97
C LEU A 87 -7.77 -0.94 -3.53
N LEU A 88 -7.51 -1.45 -4.74
CA LEU A 88 -8.38 -2.43 -5.40
C LEU A 88 -8.56 -3.70 -4.57
N LYS A 89 -7.48 -4.23 -3.98
CA LYS A 89 -7.55 -5.40 -3.10
C LYS A 89 -8.33 -5.11 -1.82
N LYS A 90 -8.19 -3.91 -1.23
CA LYS A 90 -8.80 -3.56 0.04
C LYS A 90 -10.29 -3.29 -0.06
N ILE A 91 -10.73 -2.65 -1.15
CA ILE A 91 -12.15 -2.35 -1.39
C ILE A 91 -12.84 -3.43 -2.24
N TYR A 92 -12.19 -4.56 -2.48
CA TYR A 92 -12.78 -5.65 -3.28
C TYR A 92 -14.17 -6.03 -2.75
N GLY A 93 -15.15 -6.10 -3.65
CA GLY A 93 -16.56 -6.32 -3.30
C GLY A 93 -17.32 -5.08 -2.82
N CYS A 94 -16.66 -3.92 -2.70
CA CYS A 94 -17.29 -2.63 -2.42
C CYS A 94 -17.16 -1.71 -3.65
N PRO A 95 -18.27 -1.21 -4.22
CA PRO A 95 -18.21 -0.37 -5.43
C PRO A 95 -17.60 1.02 -5.17
N THR A 96 -17.67 1.51 -3.92
CA THR A 96 -17.14 2.81 -3.51
C THR A 96 -16.38 2.69 -2.18
N ILE A 97 -15.45 3.62 -1.95
CA ILE A 97 -14.70 3.72 -0.68
C ILE A 97 -15.66 3.98 0.49
N GLU A 98 -16.72 4.77 0.27
CA GLU A 98 -17.75 5.01 1.29
C GLU A 98 -18.45 3.73 1.75
N ASN A 99 -18.83 2.87 0.80
CA ASN A 99 -19.48 1.60 1.12
C ASN A 99 -18.54 0.68 1.91
N PHE A 100 -17.26 0.70 1.58
CA PHE A 100 -16.25 0.01 2.37
C PHE A 100 -16.17 0.56 3.80
N GLN A 101 -16.16 1.88 3.98
CA GLN A 101 -16.09 2.52 5.30
C GLN A 101 -17.31 2.28 6.20
N LYS A 102 -18.51 2.13 5.61
CA LYS A 102 -19.77 1.83 6.33
C LYS A 102 -19.76 0.42 6.94
N ASN A 103 -19.17 -0.53 6.23
CA ASN A 103 -19.09 -1.93 6.66
C ASN A 103 -17.90 -2.22 7.60
N LEU A 104 -17.15 -1.19 7.98
CA LEU A 104 -15.88 -1.33 8.67
C LEU A 104 -16.03 -1.27 10.20
N PRO A 105 -15.54 -2.28 10.94
CA PRO A 105 -15.58 -2.24 12.40
C PRO A 105 -14.76 -1.08 12.96
N SER A 106 -15.32 -0.35 13.93
CA SER A 106 -14.67 0.79 14.59
C SER A 106 -13.31 0.43 15.22
N ALA A 107 -13.16 -0.82 15.69
CA ALA A 107 -11.91 -1.34 16.23
C ALA A 107 -10.75 -1.32 15.21
N VAL A 108 -11.04 -1.53 13.92
CA VAL A 108 -10.02 -1.54 12.85
C VAL A 108 -9.54 -0.11 12.58
N LYS A 109 -10.45 0.85 12.49
CA LYS A 109 -10.12 2.28 12.34
C LYS A 109 -9.22 2.78 13.49
N ARG A 110 -9.55 2.41 14.73
CA ARG A 110 -8.75 2.76 15.92
C ARG A 110 -7.34 2.17 15.87
N ARG A 111 -7.19 0.90 15.44
CA ARG A 111 -5.87 0.26 15.32
C ARG A 111 -4.99 0.95 14.28
N ALA A 112 -5.55 1.31 13.13
CA ALA A 112 -4.79 1.98 12.07
C ALA A 112 -4.32 3.38 12.47
N ARG A 113 -5.19 4.16 13.12
CA ARG A 113 -4.79 5.48 13.68
C ARG A 113 -3.63 5.36 14.66
N ASN A 114 -3.67 4.37 15.56
CA ASN A 114 -2.59 4.11 16.51
C ASN A 114 -1.28 3.69 15.84
N ARG A 115 -1.33 3.03 14.68
CA ARG A 115 -0.13 2.70 13.90
C ARG A 115 0.45 3.93 13.23
N TYR A 116 -0.39 4.75 12.63
CA TYR A 116 0.03 5.98 11.97
C TYR A 116 0.67 6.97 12.96
N SER A 117 0.09 7.14 14.16
CA SER A 117 0.66 8.01 15.19
C SER A 117 2.05 7.56 15.66
N ARG A 118 2.32 6.25 15.64
CA ARG A 118 3.65 5.68 15.96
C ARG A 118 4.68 5.90 14.87
N LEU A 119 4.27 6.01 13.60
CA LEU A 119 5.18 6.35 12.50
C LEU A 119 5.66 7.79 12.57
N ASN A 120 4.81 8.71 13.04
CA ASN A 120 5.12 10.13 13.10
C ASN A 120 5.87 10.56 14.37
N SER A 121 6.07 9.67 15.34
CA SER A 121 6.74 9.96 16.62
C SER A 121 8.23 9.57 16.66
N LYS A 122 8.82 9.20 15.52
CA LYS A 122 10.25 8.93 15.37
C LYS A 122 10.93 10.10 14.68
#